data_AF-A0A1D5R090-F1
#
_entry.id   AF-A0A1D5R090-F1
#
_cell.length_a   1.000
_cell.length_b   1.000
_cell.length_c   1.000
_cell.angle_alpha   90.00
_cell.angle_beta   90.00
_cell.angle_gamma   90.00
#
_symmetry.space_group_name_H-M   'P 1'
#
loop_
_entity.id
_entity.type
_entity.pdbx_description
1 polymer ?
#
loop_
_entity_poly.entity_id
_entity_poly.type
_entity_poly.pdbx_seq_one_letter_code
_entity_poly.pdbx_strand_id
1 'polypeptide(L)'
;MAQGTLIRVTPEQPTHAVCVLGTLTQLDVCSSAPEDCTSFSVNASPGVVVDIAHSPPAKKKSTGSSTWPLDPGVEVTLTMKAASGSTGDQKVQISYHGPKTPPVKALLYLTGVEISLSADITRTGKVKPTRAVEDKRTWTWGPCGQGAILLVNCDRDNPESSAMDCEDDEVLDSKDLKDMSLMTLSTKTPQDFFTKHTLVLHVARSEMDKVRVFQATRGRLSSRCRVVLGPKQPSHYLMVPGGKHNMDFYVEALAFPDTNFPGLITLTVSMLDTSKLELPEAVVFQDSVVFRVAPWIMTPNTQPPQEVYVCSIFENEDFLKSVTALAMQARCKLTICPEEENMDDQWMQDEMEIGYIQAPHKTLPVVFDSPRNRGLKEFPIKRVMGPDFGYVTRGPQTGGVSGLDSFGNLEVSPPVTVGDKEYPLGRILFGDSCYPSSDSREMHQALQDFLSAQQVQAPVKLYSDWLTVGHVDEFLSFVPAPDRKGFRLLLASPRSCYKLFQEQQNEGHGDALLFQGIKKKNQQKIKNILSNTTLREHNSFVERCIDWNRELLKRELGLAESDIIDIPQLFKLKEFSKAEAFFPNMFSQARLPSAGMKVDAQPGTVAQACNPSTLGGRDGRITRSGDRDHPG
;
A
#
# COMPACT_ATOMS: atom_id res chain seq x y z
N MET A 1 -3.52 -26.91 -1.02
CA MET A 1 -3.33 -28.07 -1.92
C MET A 1 -3.82 -27.77 -3.33
N ALA A 2 -2.94 -27.92 -4.34
CA ALA A 2 -3.39 -27.98 -5.73
C ALA A 2 -4.36 -29.17 -5.89
N GLN A 3 -5.42 -28.97 -6.67
CA GLN A 3 -6.50 -29.94 -6.83
C GLN A 3 -5.92 -31.28 -7.29
N GLY A 4 -6.00 -32.31 -6.45
CA GLY A 4 -5.60 -33.67 -6.81
C GLY A 4 -6.58 -34.23 -7.82
N THR A 5 -6.08 -34.71 -8.96
CA THR A 5 -6.92 -35.37 -9.96
C THR A 5 -7.14 -36.83 -9.58
N LEU A 6 -8.38 -37.30 -9.63
CA LEU A 6 -8.72 -38.71 -9.47
C LEU A 6 -8.75 -39.38 -10.86
N ILE A 7 -7.84 -40.31 -11.11
CA ILE A 7 -7.82 -41.13 -12.31
C ILE A 7 -8.54 -42.44 -12.02
N ARG A 8 -9.51 -42.80 -12.87
CA ARG A 8 -10.16 -44.12 -12.85
C ARG A 8 -9.57 -45.01 -13.92
N VAL A 9 -9.10 -46.19 -13.53
CA VAL A 9 -8.58 -47.20 -14.46
C VAL A 9 -9.59 -48.29 -14.68
N THR A 10 -9.66 -48.80 -15.92
CA THR A 10 -10.51 -49.93 -16.29
C THR A 10 -9.71 -51.00 -17.04
N PRO A 11 -10.01 -52.29 -16.84
CA PRO A 11 -9.49 -53.37 -17.69
C PRO A 11 -9.99 -53.33 -19.14
N GLU A 12 -11.12 -52.66 -19.40
CA GLU A 12 -11.79 -52.68 -20.71
C GLU A 12 -10.97 -52.01 -21.80
N GLN A 13 -10.29 -50.91 -21.45
CA GLN A 13 -9.48 -50.12 -22.37
C GLN A 13 -8.37 -49.36 -21.63
N PRO A 14 -7.25 -49.04 -22.30
CA PRO A 14 -6.19 -48.27 -21.69
C PRO A 14 -6.62 -46.82 -21.39
N THR A 15 -6.41 -46.37 -20.15
CA THR A 15 -6.64 -44.99 -19.74
C THR A 15 -5.42 -44.12 -20.08
N HIS A 16 -5.65 -42.87 -20.49
CA HIS A 16 -4.59 -41.88 -20.72
C HIS A 16 -4.85 -40.68 -19.81
N ALA A 17 -3.81 -40.15 -19.17
CA ALA A 17 -3.94 -38.99 -18.30
C ALA A 17 -2.69 -38.10 -18.32
N VAL A 18 -2.89 -36.84 -17.95
CA VAL A 18 -1.82 -35.86 -17.76
C VAL A 18 -1.58 -35.69 -16.26
N CYS A 19 -0.31 -35.69 -15.84
CA CYS A 19 0.08 -35.39 -14.48
C CYS A 19 0.99 -34.16 -14.48
N VAL A 20 0.58 -33.14 -13.74
CA VAL A 20 1.41 -31.93 -13.56
C VAL A 20 2.42 -32.18 -12.45
N LEU A 21 3.67 -31.83 -12.68
CA LEU A 21 4.74 -32.04 -11.71
C LEU A 21 4.51 -31.21 -10.45
N GLY A 22 4.73 -31.84 -9.30
CA GLY A 22 4.46 -31.24 -7.99
C GLY A 22 3.01 -31.37 -7.50
N THR A 23 2.13 -32.04 -8.27
CA THR A 23 0.79 -32.42 -7.80
C THR A 23 0.72 -33.88 -7.37
N LEU A 24 -0.23 -34.18 -6.50
CA LEU A 24 -0.58 -35.54 -6.10
C LEU A 24 -1.76 -36.01 -6.95
N THR A 25 -1.58 -37.10 -7.70
CA THR A 25 -2.65 -37.71 -8.49
C THR A 25 -3.17 -38.95 -7.78
N GLN A 26 -4.47 -39.01 -7.50
CA GLN A 26 -5.10 -40.19 -6.91
C GLN A 26 -5.50 -41.18 -7.99
N LEU A 27 -5.40 -42.47 -7.69
CA LEU A 27 -5.75 -43.56 -8.59
C LEU A 27 -6.83 -44.43 -7.96
N ASP A 28 -8.00 -44.46 -8.59
CA ASP A 28 -9.09 -45.37 -8.25
C ASP A 28 -8.90 -46.71 -8.96
N VAL A 29 -8.51 -47.71 -8.16
CA VAL A 29 -8.27 -49.09 -8.62
C VAL A 29 -9.44 -50.02 -8.32
N CYS A 30 -10.46 -49.57 -7.59
CA CYS A 30 -11.53 -50.44 -7.09
C CYS A 30 -12.79 -50.35 -7.96
N SER A 31 -13.16 -49.16 -8.44
CA SER A 31 -14.46 -48.93 -9.10
C SER A 31 -14.70 -49.72 -10.39
N SER A 32 -13.65 -50.21 -11.04
CA SER A 32 -13.75 -51.00 -12.27
C SER A 32 -12.95 -52.31 -12.18
N ALA A 33 -12.71 -52.80 -10.96
CA ALA A 33 -12.09 -54.11 -10.76
C ALA A 33 -13.04 -55.23 -11.21
N PRO A 34 -12.57 -56.29 -11.89
CA PRO A 34 -13.42 -57.44 -12.25
C PRO A 34 -13.97 -58.15 -11.01
N GLU A 35 -15.22 -58.61 -11.07
CA GLU A 35 -15.95 -59.19 -9.91
C GLU A 35 -15.21 -60.36 -9.22
N ASP A 36 -14.47 -61.18 -9.98
CA ASP A 36 -13.76 -62.35 -9.45
C ASP A 36 -12.39 -62.03 -8.78
N CYS A 37 -12.00 -60.75 -8.71
CA CYS A 37 -10.71 -60.33 -8.18
C CYS A 37 -10.80 -59.90 -6.70
N THR A 38 -9.80 -60.28 -5.91
CA THR A 38 -9.73 -59.99 -4.46
C THR A 38 -8.54 -59.12 -4.06
N SER A 39 -7.56 -58.99 -4.95
CA SER A 39 -6.33 -58.23 -4.70
C SER A 39 -5.78 -57.63 -5.99
N PHE A 40 -4.87 -56.66 -5.85
CA PHE A 40 -4.19 -56.04 -6.98
C PHE A 40 -2.69 -55.85 -6.69
N SER A 41 -1.92 -55.71 -7.77
CA SER A 41 -0.52 -55.26 -7.72
C SER A 41 -0.29 -54.17 -8.74
N VAL A 42 0.51 -53.18 -8.40
CA VAL A 42 0.86 -52.07 -9.28
C VAL A 42 2.32 -52.22 -9.74
N ASN A 43 2.56 -52.06 -11.03
CA ASN A 43 3.89 -51.93 -11.58
C ASN A 43 3.96 -50.67 -12.43
N ALA A 44 5.00 -49.86 -12.26
CA ALA A 44 5.10 -48.56 -12.90
C ALA A 44 6.48 -48.36 -13.52
N SER A 45 6.56 -47.52 -14.55
CA SER A 45 7.83 -47.11 -15.15
C SER A 45 8.70 -46.32 -14.14
N PRO A 46 10.04 -46.30 -14.29
CA PRO A 46 10.94 -45.70 -13.30
C PRO A 46 10.71 -44.20 -13.00
N GLY A 47 10.08 -43.48 -13.94
CA GLY A 47 9.73 -42.07 -13.83
C GLY A 47 8.48 -41.78 -12.97
N VAL A 48 7.75 -42.81 -12.55
CA VAL A 48 6.54 -42.70 -11.72
C VAL A 48 6.83 -43.25 -10.33
N VAL A 49 6.47 -42.50 -9.30
CA VAL A 49 6.44 -42.97 -7.91
C VAL A 49 5.00 -43.36 -7.60
N VAL A 50 4.83 -44.55 -7.03
CA VAL A 50 3.53 -45.07 -6.58
C VAL A 50 3.61 -45.25 -5.09
N ASP A 51 2.75 -44.54 -4.36
CA ASP A 51 2.59 -44.67 -2.93
C ASP A 51 1.21 -45.30 -2.65
N ILE A 52 1.18 -46.30 -1.75
CA ILE A 52 -0.04 -47.00 -1.36
C ILE A 52 -0.15 -46.92 0.16
N ALA A 53 -1.20 -46.26 0.64
CA ALA A 53 -1.43 -45.97 2.05
C ALA A 53 -2.67 -46.72 2.59
N HIS A 54 -2.87 -46.62 3.91
CA HIS A 54 -4.07 -47.08 4.62
C HIS A 54 -4.40 -48.58 4.59
N SER A 55 -3.54 -49.43 4.02
CA SER A 55 -3.64 -50.89 4.16
C SER A 55 -2.28 -51.60 4.09
N PRO A 56 -1.98 -52.54 5.00
CA PRO A 56 -0.76 -53.35 4.88
C PRO A 56 -0.84 -54.28 3.67
N PRO A 57 0.29 -54.56 2.99
CA PRO A 57 0.29 -55.45 1.83
C PRO A 57 -0.14 -56.86 2.21
N ALA A 58 -1.12 -57.42 1.46
CA ALA A 58 -1.63 -58.78 1.64
C ALA A 58 -0.56 -59.86 1.43
N LYS A 59 0.44 -59.59 0.57
CA LYS A 59 1.68 -60.39 0.47
C LYS A 59 2.86 -59.47 0.17
N LYS A 60 3.85 -59.48 1.07
CA LYS A 60 5.13 -58.76 0.90
C LYS A 60 6.12 -59.69 0.21
N LYS A 61 6.55 -59.35 -1.02
CA LYS A 61 7.57 -60.12 -1.75
C LYS A 61 8.96 -59.49 -1.54
N SER A 62 9.99 -60.32 -1.37
CA SER A 62 11.39 -59.88 -1.29
C SER A 62 11.95 -59.42 -2.65
N THR A 63 11.33 -59.88 -3.75
CA THR A 63 11.60 -59.48 -5.14
C THR A 63 10.29 -59.49 -5.96
N GLY A 64 10.02 -58.41 -6.70
CA GLY A 64 8.77 -58.19 -7.48
C GLY A 64 7.75 -57.26 -6.80
N SER A 65 6.64 -56.95 -7.50
CA SER A 65 5.59 -56.07 -6.96
C SER A 65 4.80 -56.77 -5.83
N SER A 66 4.62 -56.05 -4.71
CA SER A 66 3.77 -56.49 -3.60
C SER A 66 2.30 -56.46 -4.01
N THR A 67 1.44 -57.18 -3.29
CA THR A 67 -0.01 -57.21 -3.57
C THR A 67 -0.79 -56.63 -2.41
N TRP A 68 -1.82 -55.85 -2.71
CA TRP A 68 -2.72 -55.22 -1.75
C TRP A 68 -4.15 -55.74 -1.94
N PRO A 69 -4.97 -55.80 -0.87
CA PRO A 69 -6.38 -56.17 -1.02
C PRO A 69 -7.14 -55.13 -1.86
N LEU A 70 -8.17 -55.57 -2.58
CA LEU A 70 -9.13 -54.67 -3.23
C LEU A 70 -10.13 -54.19 -2.18
N ASP A 71 -9.75 -53.12 -1.47
CA ASP A 71 -10.56 -52.48 -0.43
C ASP A 71 -10.74 -51.01 -0.82
N PRO A 72 -11.98 -50.46 -0.83
CA PRO A 72 -12.23 -49.04 -1.06
C PRO A 72 -11.48 -48.09 -0.13
N GLY A 73 -11.03 -48.56 1.04
CA GLY A 73 -10.18 -47.80 1.97
C GLY A 73 -8.70 -47.72 1.59
N VAL A 74 -8.25 -48.41 0.53
CA VAL A 74 -6.87 -48.34 0.03
C VAL A 74 -6.70 -47.09 -0.81
N GLU A 75 -5.78 -46.22 -0.42
CA GLU A 75 -5.41 -45.05 -1.21
C GLU A 75 -4.15 -45.33 -2.03
N VAL A 76 -4.26 -45.11 -3.35
CA VAL A 76 -3.12 -45.19 -4.28
C VAL A 76 -2.87 -43.81 -4.86
N THR A 77 -1.66 -43.32 -4.71
CA THR A 77 -1.25 -42.01 -5.24
C THR A 77 -0.04 -42.13 -6.15
N LEU A 78 -0.04 -41.29 -7.19
CA LEU A 78 0.98 -41.24 -8.22
C LEU A 78 1.63 -39.85 -8.20
N THR A 79 2.96 -39.82 -8.27
CA THR A 79 3.72 -38.60 -8.57
C THR A 79 4.72 -38.87 -9.68
N MET A 80 4.89 -37.88 -10.56
CA MET A 80 5.89 -37.95 -11.63
C MET A 80 7.19 -37.30 -11.18
N LYS A 81 8.33 -37.87 -11.58
CA LYS A 81 9.66 -37.34 -11.23
C LYS A 81 10.16 -36.26 -12.19
N ALA A 82 9.72 -36.30 -13.44
CA ALA A 82 10.17 -35.40 -14.49
C ALA A 82 9.10 -35.27 -15.60
N ALA A 83 9.22 -34.21 -16.41
CA ALA A 83 8.37 -34.01 -17.57
C ALA A 83 8.65 -35.07 -18.65
N SER A 84 7.60 -35.55 -19.29
CA SER A 84 7.66 -36.51 -20.38
C SER A 84 8.30 -35.92 -21.62
N GLY A 85 9.05 -36.73 -22.36
CA GLY A 85 9.61 -36.38 -23.66
C GLY A 85 8.59 -36.55 -24.80
N SER A 86 7.63 -37.46 -24.63
CA SER A 86 6.56 -37.73 -25.58
C SER A 86 5.26 -38.07 -24.87
N THR A 87 4.13 -37.85 -25.53
CA THR A 87 2.80 -38.22 -25.01
C THR A 87 2.74 -39.70 -24.59
N GLY A 88 2.33 -39.96 -23.34
CA GLY A 88 2.12 -41.31 -22.82
C GLY A 88 3.39 -42.14 -22.59
N ASP A 89 4.55 -41.51 -22.38
CA ASP A 89 5.82 -42.23 -22.24
C ASP A 89 5.98 -43.00 -20.91
N GLN A 90 5.22 -42.63 -19.88
CA GLN A 90 5.18 -43.33 -18.60
C GLN A 90 3.96 -44.26 -18.54
N LYS A 91 4.13 -45.40 -17.87
CA LYS A 91 3.11 -46.44 -17.82
C LYS A 91 2.92 -46.94 -16.40
N VAL A 92 1.67 -47.15 -16.03
CA VAL A 92 1.27 -47.83 -14.80
C VAL A 92 0.39 -49.02 -15.21
N GLN A 93 0.78 -50.21 -14.79
CA GLN A 93 0.02 -51.44 -14.99
C GLN A 93 -0.55 -51.89 -13.65
N ILE A 94 -1.87 -51.96 -13.57
CA ILE A 94 -2.60 -52.54 -12.45
C ILE A 94 -2.95 -53.97 -12.86
N SER A 95 -2.51 -54.95 -12.07
CA SER A 95 -2.84 -56.36 -12.30
C SER A 95 -3.76 -56.83 -11.19
N TYR A 96 -4.98 -57.23 -11.54
CA TYR A 96 -6.00 -57.75 -10.64
C TYR A 96 -5.88 -59.27 -10.54
N HIS A 97 -5.99 -59.79 -9.31
CA HIS A 97 -5.80 -61.20 -9.01
C HIS A 97 -7.00 -61.75 -8.26
N GLY A 98 -7.50 -62.89 -8.71
CA GLY A 98 -8.51 -63.70 -8.03
C GLY A 98 -7.99 -65.09 -7.68
N PRO A 99 -8.71 -65.84 -6.82
CA PRO A 99 -8.27 -67.16 -6.35
C PRO A 99 -8.23 -68.24 -7.46
N LYS A 100 -8.98 -68.07 -8.56
CA LYS A 100 -9.10 -69.04 -9.66
C LYS A 100 -8.99 -68.44 -11.06
N THR A 101 -8.72 -67.14 -11.16
CA THR A 101 -8.75 -66.37 -12.42
C THR A 101 -7.35 -65.96 -12.85
N PRO A 102 -7.02 -66.06 -14.15
CA PRO A 102 -5.77 -65.51 -14.68
C PRO A 102 -5.74 -63.98 -14.49
N PRO A 103 -4.57 -63.36 -14.22
CA PRO A 103 -4.50 -61.94 -13.92
C PRO A 103 -5.03 -61.07 -15.06
N VAL A 104 -5.99 -60.20 -14.73
CA VAL A 104 -6.53 -59.20 -15.65
C VAL A 104 -5.77 -57.88 -15.45
N LYS A 105 -5.48 -57.17 -16.54
CA LYS A 105 -4.64 -55.97 -16.50
C LYS A 105 -5.43 -54.73 -16.91
N ALA A 106 -5.30 -53.66 -16.13
CA ALA A 106 -5.63 -52.30 -16.57
C ALA A 106 -4.34 -51.53 -16.84
N LEU A 107 -4.32 -50.78 -17.94
CA LEU A 107 -3.17 -49.99 -18.38
C LEU A 107 -3.49 -48.51 -18.28
N LEU A 108 -2.58 -47.76 -17.66
CA LEU A 108 -2.63 -46.31 -17.57
C LEU A 108 -1.37 -45.73 -18.20
N TYR A 109 -1.54 -44.86 -19.18
CA TYR A 109 -0.48 -44.09 -19.82
C TYR A 109 -0.49 -42.67 -19.29
N LEU A 110 0.66 -42.21 -18.79
CA LEU A 110 0.83 -40.91 -18.16
C LEU A 110 1.73 -40.01 -19.00
N THR A 111 1.35 -38.74 -19.09
CA THR A 111 2.18 -37.67 -19.66
C THR A 111 2.48 -36.67 -18.56
N GLY A 112 3.76 -36.53 -18.20
CA GLY A 112 4.23 -35.58 -17.20
C GLY A 112 4.51 -34.22 -17.80
N VAL A 113 4.01 -33.17 -17.17
CA VAL A 113 4.23 -31.78 -17.63
C VAL A 113 4.59 -30.85 -16.48
N GLU A 114 5.42 -29.84 -16.75
CA GLU A 114 5.62 -28.71 -15.83
C GLU A 114 4.77 -27.55 -16.34
N ILE A 115 3.91 -27.01 -15.48
CA ILE A 115 3.16 -25.77 -15.72
C ILE A 115 3.21 -25.00 -14.40
N SER A 116 3.92 -23.88 -14.37
CA SER A 116 4.07 -23.08 -13.16
C SER A 116 3.97 -21.60 -13.48
N LEU A 117 2.99 -20.94 -12.85
CA LEU A 117 2.90 -19.48 -12.84
C LEU A 117 3.70 -18.95 -11.65
N SER A 118 4.64 -18.03 -11.89
CA SER A 118 5.59 -17.58 -10.87
C SER A 118 5.66 -16.06 -10.81
N ALA A 119 5.80 -15.51 -9.59
CA ALA A 119 5.99 -14.09 -9.30
C ALA A 119 7.03 -13.93 -8.18
N ASP A 120 7.44 -12.70 -7.85
CA ASP A 120 8.37 -12.44 -6.74
C ASP A 120 7.67 -12.50 -5.37
N ILE A 121 7.31 -13.71 -4.94
CA ILE A 121 6.62 -13.94 -3.66
C ILE A 121 7.52 -13.74 -2.43
N THR A 122 8.84 -13.76 -2.64
CA THR A 122 9.85 -13.56 -1.58
C THR A 122 10.28 -12.10 -1.43
N ARG A 123 9.78 -11.20 -2.29
CA ARG A 123 10.01 -9.76 -2.23
C ARG A 123 11.49 -9.39 -2.34
N THR A 124 12.20 -10.02 -3.29
CA THR A 124 13.65 -9.83 -3.52
C THR A 124 13.99 -9.08 -4.81
N GLY A 125 12.97 -8.61 -5.53
CA GLY A 125 13.08 -8.01 -6.86
C GLY A 125 13.32 -9.03 -7.98
N LYS A 126 13.20 -10.33 -7.70
CA LYS A 126 13.50 -11.41 -8.66
C LYS A 126 12.45 -12.51 -8.62
N VAL A 127 11.87 -12.81 -9.79
CA VAL A 127 11.01 -14.00 -9.96
C VAL A 127 11.88 -15.26 -9.89
N LYS A 128 11.58 -16.13 -8.92
CA LYS A 128 12.24 -17.44 -8.78
C LYS A 128 11.24 -18.57 -9.02
N PRO A 129 11.60 -19.61 -9.78
CA PRO A 129 10.79 -20.82 -9.86
C PRO A 129 10.73 -21.47 -8.48
N THR A 130 9.56 -21.43 -7.84
CA THR A 130 9.33 -22.08 -6.55
C THR A 130 8.82 -23.50 -6.78
N ARG A 131 9.44 -24.48 -6.10
CA ARG A 131 8.98 -25.88 -6.13
C ARG A 131 7.79 -26.14 -5.20
N ALA A 132 7.56 -25.27 -4.22
CA ALA A 132 6.45 -25.37 -3.28
C ALA A 132 5.21 -24.64 -3.84
N VAL A 133 4.14 -25.39 -4.10
CA VAL A 133 2.93 -24.90 -4.77
C VAL A 133 2.01 -24.10 -3.82
N GLU A 134 2.10 -24.31 -2.51
CA GLU A 134 1.15 -23.75 -1.53
C GLU A 134 1.43 -22.28 -1.17
N ASP A 135 2.70 -21.89 -1.21
CA ASP A 135 3.20 -20.60 -0.72
C ASP A 135 2.79 -19.40 -1.58
N LYS A 136 2.56 -19.59 -2.88
CA LYS A 136 2.29 -18.50 -3.84
C LYS A 136 0.80 -18.13 -4.00
N ARG A 137 -0.10 -18.94 -3.45
CA ARG A 137 -1.57 -18.79 -3.58
C ARG A 137 -2.19 -17.98 -2.46
N THR A 138 -1.39 -17.52 -1.50
CA THR A 138 -1.82 -16.71 -0.37
C THR A 138 -0.88 -15.54 -0.19
N TRP A 139 -1.32 -14.54 0.56
CA TRP A 139 -0.49 -13.38 0.90
C TRP A 139 -0.49 -13.18 2.41
N THR A 140 0.70 -13.07 3.01
CA THR A 140 0.86 -12.93 4.47
C THR A 140 1.73 -11.72 4.84
N TRP A 141 1.32 -11.03 5.91
CA TRP A 141 2.02 -9.87 6.47
C TRP A 141 3.29 -10.29 7.24
N GLY A 142 4.16 -9.32 7.49
CA GLY A 142 5.32 -9.47 8.37
C GLY A 142 6.60 -9.95 7.67
N PRO A 143 7.72 -10.01 8.42
CA PRO A 143 9.05 -10.30 7.87
C PRO A 143 9.22 -11.74 7.39
N CYS A 144 8.44 -12.68 7.95
CA CYS A 144 8.37 -14.06 7.47
C CYS A 144 7.22 -14.27 6.45
N GLY A 145 6.50 -13.20 6.12
CA GLY A 145 5.37 -13.23 5.20
C GLY A 145 5.82 -13.39 3.74
N GLN A 146 4.90 -13.89 2.92
CA GLN A 146 5.12 -14.17 1.51
C GLN A 146 3.97 -13.62 0.65
N GLY A 147 4.20 -13.56 -0.65
CA GLY A 147 3.25 -13.07 -1.64
C GLY A 147 3.78 -11.84 -2.37
N ALA A 148 3.45 -11.74 -3.66
CA ALA A 148 3.95 -10.71 -4.54
C ALA A 148 3.31 -9.35 -4.23
N ILE A 149 4.01 -8.27 -4.58
CA ILE A 149 3.54 -6.89 -4.44
C ILE A 149 3.35 -6.30 -5.83
N LEU A 150 2.31 -5.49 -6.00
CA LEU A 150 1.94 -4.84 -7.25
C LEU A 150 1.77 -3.33 -7.01
N LEU A 151 2.33 -2.49 -7.89
CA LEU A 151 2.11 -1.05 -7.84
C LEU A 151 0.87 -0.67 -8.65
N VAL A 152 0.17 0.38 -8.20
CA VAL A 152 -0.79 1.09 -9.06
C VAL A 152 0.03 1.95 -10.01
N ASN A 153 -0.18 1.78 -11.32
CA ASN A 153 0.59 2.49 -12.35
C ASN A 153 -0.01 3.87 -12.62
N CYS A 154 0.01 4.71 -11.58
CA CYS A 154 -0.71 5.99 -11.52
C CYS A 154 0.14 7.21 -11.86
N ASP A 155 1.36 7.03 -12.35
CA ASP A 155 2.21 8.10 -12.85
C ASP A 155 2.01 8.29 -14.36
N ARG A 156 2.89 9.08 -14.97
CA ARG A 156 2.82 9.41 -16.38
C ARG A 156 4.20 9.46 -17.00
N ASP A 157 4.70 8.29 -17.36
CA ASP A 157 5.98 8.14 -18.06
C ASP A 157 5.94 8.70 -19.49
N ASN A 158 4.76 8.65 -20.13
CA ASN A 158 4.57 9.23 -21.46
C ASN A 158 4.26 10.74 -21.38
N PRO A 159 5.19 11.63 -21.77
CA PRO A 159 4.98 13.08 -21.70
C PRO A 159 3.96 13.59 -22.74
N GLU A 160 3.60 12.80 -23.75
CA GLU A 160 2.61 13.17 -24.78
C GLU A 160 1.17 12.91 -24.31
N SER A 161 0.98 12.08 -23.28
CA SER A 161 -0.32 11.83 -22.66
C SER A 161 -0.65 12.90 -21.62
N SER A 162 -1.93 13.02 -21.28
CA SER A 162 -2.39 13.78 -20.10
C SER A 162 -2.95 12.88 -19.00
N ALA A 163 -3.21 11.61 -19.32
CA ALA A 163 -3.77 10.59 -18.44
C ALA A 163 -2.68 9.83 -17.66
N MET A 164 -3.09 9.08 -16.63
CA MET A 164 -2.20 8.10 -15.98
C MET A 164 -1.95 6.93 -16.91
N ASP A 165 -0.79 6.29 -16.80
CA ASP A 165 -0.42 5.16 -17.66
C ASP A 165 -1.43 3.99 -17.52
N CYS A 166 -1.98 3.77 -16.31
CA CYS A 166 -3.02 2.76 -16.07
C CYS A 166 -4.38 3.02 -16.75
N GLU A 167 -4.63 4.19 -17.34
CA GLU A 167 -5.94 4.52 -17.96
C GLU A 167 -6.14 3.91 -19.35
N ASP A 168 -5.06 3.61 -20.08
CA ASP A 168 -5.13 3.04 -21.43
C ASP A 168 -4.71 1.56 -21.47
N ASP A 169 -4.80 0.93 -22.64
CA ASP A 169 -4.51 -0.50 -22.83
C ASP A 169 -3.16 -0.73 -23.54
N GLU A 170 -2.25 0.26 -23.53
CA GLU A 170 -0.99 0.28 -24.26
C GLU A 170 0.24 0.42 -23.33
N VAL A 171 1.39 -0.08 -23.77
CA VAL A 171 2.68 0.20 -23.13
C VAL A 171 3.50 1.00 -24.12
N LEU A 172 3.64 2.29 -23.87
CA LEU A 172 4.22 3.24 -24.81
C LEU A 172 5.72 3.48 -24.58
N ASP A 173 6.17 3.42 -23.32
CA ASP A 173 7.59 3.54 -22.93
C ASP A 173 8.09 2.22 -22.31
N SER A 174 9.38 1.94 -22.51
CA SER A 174 10.11 0.93 -21.74
C SER A 174 10.29 1.29 -20.26
N LYS A 175 10.11 2.55 -19.88
CA LYS A 175 10.14 3.01 -18.48
C LYS A 175 8.94 2.50 -17.69
N ASP A 176 7.75 2.55 -18.30
CA ASP A 176 6.49 2.06 -17.75
C ASP A 176 6.60 0.58 -17.28
N LEU A 177 7.32 -0.25 -18.05
CA LEU A 177 7.62 -1.64 -17.66
C LEU A 177 8.41 -1.81 -16.35
N LYS A 178 9.04 -0.75 -15.84
CA LYS A 178 9.78 -0.77 -14.56
C LYS A 178 8.85 -0.58 -13.36
N ASP A 179 7.66 -0.04 -13.56
CA ASP A 179 6.62 0.14 -12.55
C ASP A 179 5.76 -1.13 -12.41
N MET A 180 5.75 -1.94 -13.47
CA MET A 180 5.04 -3.20 -13.53
C MET A 180 5.77 -4.35 -12.83
N SER A 181 4.99 -5.26 -12.24
CA SER A 181 5.50 -6.49 -11.63
C SER A 181 5.64 -7.61 -12.65
N LEU A 182 6.79 -8.30 -12.63
CA LEU A 182 7.04 -9.44 -13.50
C LEU A 182 6.33 -10.71 -13.00
N MET A 183 5.60 -11.36 -13.90
CA MET A 183 5.03 -12.68 -13.73
C MET A 183 5.49 -13.58 -14.88
N THR A 184 6.00 -14.77 -14.60
CA THR A 184 6.52 -15.70 -15.62
C THR A 184 5.74 -17.01 -15.58
N LEU A 185 5.21 -17.42 -16.74
CA LEU A 185 4.72 -18.78 -16.96
C LEU A 185 5.86 -19.64 -17.49
N SER A 186 6.19 -20.71 -16.76
CA SER A 186 7.16 -21.72 -17.19
C SER A 186 6.45 -23.01 -17.55
N THR A 187 6.76 -23.55 -18.72
CA THR A 187 6.20 -24.80 -19.23
C THR A 187 7.29 -25.76 -19.67
N LYS A 188 7.07 -27.05 -19.44
CA LYS A 188 7.88 -28.14 -19.98
C LYS A 188 6.98 -29.31 -20.35
N THR A 189 6.74 -29.49 -21.64
CA THR A 189 5.77 -30.46 -22.19
C THR A 189 6.36 -31.23 -23.37
N PRO A 190 5.75 -32.36 -23.80
CA PRO A 190 5.98 -32.92 -25.12
C PRO A 190 5.75 -31.92 -26.26
N GLN A 191 6.39 -32.12 -27.40
CA GLN A 191 6.31 -31.20 -28.55
C GLN A 191 4.89 -31.04 -29.09
N ASP A 192 4.11 -32.12 -29.09
CA ASP A 192 2.73 -32.21 -29.57
C ASP A 192 1.67 -31.96 -28.48
N PHE A 193 2.07 -31.62 -27.26
CA PHE A 193 1.17 -31.59 -26.10
C PHE A 193 -0.03 -30.65 -26.28
N PHE A 194 0.22 -29.44 -26.81
CA PHE A 194 -0.82 -28.42 -27.03
C PHE A 194 -1.69 -28.65 -28.27
N THR A 195 -1.57 -29.80 -28.93
CA THR A 195 -2.54 -30.23 -29.96
C THR A 195 -3.86 -30.68 -29.36
N LYS A 196 -3.84 -31.14 -28.10
CA LYS A 196 -4.99 -31.67 -27.36
C LYS A 196 -5.29 -30.90 -26.06
N HIS A 197 -4.46 -29.91 -25.75
CA HIS A 197 -4.60 -29.10 -24.55
C HIS A 197 -4.35 -27.64 -24.88
N THR A 198 -4.98 -26.75 -24.13
CA THR A 198 -4.69 -25.31 -24.21
C THR A 198 -4.48 -24.74 -22.82
N LEU A 199 -3.78 -23.61 -22.75
CA LEU A 199 -3.59 -22.85 -21.52
C LEU A 199 -4.40 -21.56 -21.61
N VAL A 200 -5.16 -21.26 -20.57
CA VAL A 200 -5.88 -20.00 -20.44
C VAL A 200 -5.36 -19.27 -19.19
N LEU A 201 -4.90 -18.03 -19.38
CA LEU A 201 -4.64 -17.10 -18.28
C LEU A 201 -5.94 -16.34 -17.99
N HIS A 202 -6.31 -16.19 -16.72
CA HIS A 202 -7.54 -15.51 -16.35
C HIS A 202 -7.47 -14.85 -14.97
N VAL A 203 -8.38 -13.91 -14.77
CA VAL A 203 -8.64 -13.17 -13.53
C VAL A 203 -10.14 -13.15 -13.27
N ALA A 204 -10.54 -13.08 -12.00
CA ALA A 204 -11.94 -13.00 -11.64
C ALA A 204 -12.58 -11.70 -12.18
N ARG A 205 -13.87 -11.76 -12.56
CA ARG A 205 -14.61 -10.56 -13.03
C ARG A 205 -14.69 -9.45 -11.97
N SER A 206 -14.62 -9.80 -10.68
CA SER A 206 -14.59 -8.86 -9.55
C SER A 206 -13.25 -8.13 -9.40
N GLU A 207 -12.22 -8.58 -10.09
CA GLU A 207 -10.83 -8.07 -10.00
C GLU A 207 -10.32 -7.55 -11.34
N MET A 208 -11.00 -7.84 -12.47
CA MET A 208 -10.53 -7.49 -13.81
C MET A 208 -10.43 -5.98 -14.04
N ASP A 209 -11.23 -5.18 -13.33
CA ASP A 209 -11.19 -3.71 -13.33
C ASP A 209 -10.06 -3.14 -12.45
N LYS A 210 -9.31 -4.00 -11.74
CA LYS A 210 -8.25 -3.63 -10.80
C LYS A 210 -6.85 -4.00 -11.28
N VAL A 211 -6.74 -4.71 -12.41
CA VAL A 211 -5.46 -5.20 -12.93
C VAL A 211 -5.45 -5.17 -14.45
N ARG A 212 -4.29 -4.90 -15.02
CA ARG A 212 -3.99 -5.16 -16.44
C ARG A 212 -2.72 -6.00 -16.54
N VAL A 213 -2.71 -6.90 -17.51
CA VAL A 213 -1.60 -7.83 -17.74
C VAL A 213 -1.18 -7.75 -19.20
N PHE A 214 0.10 -7.48 -19.42
CA PHE A 214 0.72 -7.41 -20.73
C PHE A 214 1.62 -8.60 -20.96
N GLN A 215 1.49 -9.26 -22.10
CA GLN A 215 2.40 -10.30 -22.55
C GLN A 215 3.57 -9.68 -23.32
N ALA A 216 4.79 -10.00 -22.91
CA ALA A 216 6.00 -9.57 -23.60
C ALA A 216 6.25 -10.44 -24.86
N THR A 217 6.39 -9.80 -26.02
CA THR A 217 6.75 -10.47 -27.27
C THR A 217 8.20 -10.15 -27.63
N ARG A 218 9.05 -11.18 -27.72
CA ARG A 218 10.46 -11.00 -28.13
C ARG A 218 10.56 -10.73 -29.64
N GLY A 219 10.62 -9.46 -30.03
CA GLY A 219 10.92 -9.00 -31.40
C GLY A 219 12.37 -8.51 -31.54
N ARG A 220 12.91 -8.50 -32.78
CA ARG A 220 14.31 -8.10 -33.08
C ARG A 220 14.62 -6.60 -32.93
N LEU A 221 13.61 -5.73 -32.76
CA LEU A 221 13.79 -4.25 -32.78
C LEU A 221 13.21 -3.51 -31.57
N SER A 222 12.33 -4.14 -30.79
CA SER A 222 11.89 -3.71 -29.44
C SER A 222 11.00 -4.82 -28.85
N SER A 223 10.97 -4.95 -27.53
CA SER A 223 9.95 -5.77 -26.85
C SER A 223 8.60 -5.08 -27.03
N ARG A 224 7.69 -5.68 -27.80
CA ARG A 224 6.30 -5.21 -27.88
C ARG A 224 5.50 -5.92 -26.80
N CYS A 225 4.80 -5.15 -25.99
CA CYS A 225 3.87 -5.65 -25.00
C CYS A 225 2.45 -5.61 -25.58
N ARG A 226 1.68 -6.67 -25.35
CA ARG A 226 0.28 -6.76 -25.78
C ARG A 226 -0.58 -7.06 -24.57
N VAL A 227 -1.64 -6.27 -24.36
CA VAL A 227 -2.62 -6.56 -23.32
C VAL A 227 -3.24 -7.95 -23.54
N VAL A 228 -3.26 -8.76 -22.49
CA VAL A 228 -3.87 -10.09 -22.48
C VAL A 228 -4.97 -10.21 -21.44
N LEU A 229 -4.86 -9.51 -20.30
CA LEU A 229 -5.94 -9.37 -19.33
C LEU A 229 -6.15 -7.90 -18.97
N GLY A 230 -7.38 -7.55 -18.63
CA GLY A 230 -7.73 -6.21 -18.18
C GLY A 230 -9.25 -6.02 -18.02
N PRO A 231 -9.72 -4.77 -17.86
CA PRO A 231 -11.12 -4.46 -17.57
C PRO A 231 -12.12 -5.00 -18.59
N LYS A 232 -11.70 -5.16 -19.85
CA LYS A 232 -12.52 -5.68 -20.96
C LYS A 232 -12.28 -7.16 -21.25
N GLN A 233 -11.23 -7.75 -20.69
CA GLN A 233 -10.77 -9.10 -21.02
C GLN A 233 -10.34 -9.86 -19.76
N PRO A 234 -11.26 -10.64 -19.14
CA PRO A 234 -10.95 -11.41 -17.93
C PRO A 234 -10.17 -12.71 -18.22
N SER A 235 -10.03 -13.12 -19.48
CA SER A 235 -9.37 -14.37 -19.87
C SER A 235 -8.70 -14.29 -21.24
N HIS A 236 -7.58 -15.01 -21.41
CA HIS A 236 -6.80 -15.08 -22.64
C HIS A 236 -6.24 -16.48 -22.89
N TYR A 237 -6.48 -17.02 -24.09
CA TYR A 237 -5.83 -18.26 -24.53
C TYR A 237 -4.37 -17.99 -24.88
N LEU A 238 -3.47 -18.76 -24.29
CA LEU A 238 -2.04 -18.61 -24.48
C LEU A 238 -1.55 -19.49 -25.63
N MET A 239 -0.88 -18.86 -26.59
CA MET A 239 -0.20 -19.56 -27.67
C MET A 239 1.18 -20.02 -27.21
N VAL A 240 1.25 -21.25 -26.67
CA VAL A 240 2.47 -21.83 -26.08
C VAL A 240 3.01 -22.96 -26.97
N PRO A 241 4.30 -22.95 -27.37
CA PRO A 241 4.89 -24.08 -28.08
C PRO A 241 5.14 -25.25 -27.12
N GLY A 242 5.14 -26.48 -27.66
CA GLY A 242 5.61 -27.64 -26.92
C GLY A 242 7.11 -27.57 -26.59
N GLY A 243 7.57 -28.43 -25.68
CA GLY A 243 8.94 -28.40 -25.17
C GLY A 243 9.09 -27.49 -23.95
N LYS A 244 10.30 -26.94 -23.74
CA LYS A 244 10.58 -26.03 -22.63
C LYS A 244 10.42 -24.59 -23.07
N HIS A 245 9.50 -23.86 -22.45
CA HIS A 245 9.22 -22.47 -22.81
C HIS A 245 8.91 -21.62 -21.58
N ASN A 246 9.31 -20.34 -21.64
CA ASN A 246 8.99 -19.33 -20.64
C ASN A 246 8.32 -18.14 -21.34
N MET A 247 7.22 -17.67 -20.76
CA MET A 247 6.51 -16.47 -21.19
C MET A 247 6.50 -15.46 -20.06
N ASP A 248 6.94 -14.25 -20.35
CA ASP A 248 6.99 -13.15 -19.39
C ASP A 248 5.76 -12.25 -19.57
N PHE A 249 5.17 -11.89 -18.45
CA PHE A 249 4.03 -10.99 -18.34
C PHE A 249 4.39 -9.85 -17.39
N TYR A 250 4.00 -8.63 -17.75
CA TYR A 250 4.09 -7.45 -16.91
C TYR A 250 2.70 -7.12 -16.39
N VAL A 251 2.60 -6.90 -15.08
CA VAL A 251 1.33 -6.72 -14.37
C VAL A 251 1.33 -5.34 -13.73
N GLU A 252 0.24 -4.61 -13.89
CA GLU A 252 -0.01 -3.33 -13.22
C GLU A 252 -1.36 -3.36 -12.48
N ALA A 253 -1.46 -2.69 -11.33
CA ALA A 253 -2.74 -2.42 -10.70
C ALA A 253 -3.34 -1.13 -11.24
N LEU A 254 -4.67 -1.10 -11.29
CA LEU A 254 -5.46 0.03 -11.80
C LEU A 254 -6.18 0.80 -10.68
N ALA A 255 -6.12 0.26 -9.46
CA ALA A 255 -6.79 0.83 -8.32
C ALA A 255 -6.05 0.53 -7.03
N PHE A 256 -5.97 1.54 -6.17
CA PHE A 256 -5.53 1.40 -4.78
C PHE A 256 -6.52 0.59 -3.95
N PRO A 257 -6.07 -0.01 -2.83
CA PRO A 257 -6.98 -0.54 -1.82
C PRO A 257 -8.01 0.53 -1.41
N ASP A 258 -9.26 0.11 -1.27
CA ASP A 258 -10.39 0.99 -0.96
C ASP A 258 -11.47 0.18 -0.21
N THR A 259 -12.56 0.81 0.26
CA THR A 259 -13.63 0.13 1.03
C THR A 259 -14.15 -1.14 0.34
N ASN A 260 -14.23 -1.11 -1.00
CA ASN A 260 -14.74 -2.22 -1.80
C ASN A 260 -13.65 -3.12 -2.38
N PHE A 261 -12.38 -2.90 -2.02
CA PHE A 261 -11.24 -3.62 -2.56
C PHE A 261 -10.12 -3.77 -1.53
N PRO A 262 -9.91 -4.98 -0.97
CA PRO A 262 -8.90 -5.22 0.07
C PRO A 262 -7.44 -5.20 -0.43
N GLY A 263 -7.23 -4.86 -1.71
CA GLY A 263 -5.91 -4.80 -2.33
C GLY A 263 -5.35 -6.16 -2.75
N LEU A 264 -6.16 -7.22 -2.88
CA LEU A 264 -5.70 -8.55 -3.32
C LEU A 264 -6.23 -8.89 -4.71
N ILE A 265 -5.34 -9.34 -5.60
CA ILE A 265 -5.68 -9.79 -6.95
C ILE A 265 -5.09 -11.17 -7.19
N THR A 266 -5.88 -12.08 -7.75
CA THR A 266 -5.47 -13.46 -8.04
C THR A 266 -5.42 -13.70 -9.55
N LEU A 267 -4.22 -13.96 -10.07
CA LEU A 267 -4.04 -14.36 -11.47
C LEU A 267 -3.87 -15.87 -11.54
N THR A 268 -4.62 -16.52 -12.44
CA THR A 268 -4.65 -17.97 -12.54
C THR A 268 -4.39 -18.44 -13.97
N VAL A 269 -3.57 -19.47 -14.12
CA VAL A 269 -3.45 -20.25 -15.35
C VAL A 269 -4.22 -21.56 -15.19
N SER A 270 -5.10 -21.86 -16.15
CA SER A 270 -5.78 -23.16 -16.23
C SER A 270 -5.31 -23.93 -17.46
N MET A 271 -5.06 -25.22 -17.30
CA MET A 271 -4.86 -26.16 -18.39
C MET A 271 -6.18 -26.84 -18.71
N LEU A 272 -6.59 -26.76 -19.96
CA LEU A 272 -7.85 -27.32 -20.46
C LEU A 272 -7.56 -28.47 -21.43
N ASP A 273 -8.32 -29.56 -21.33
CA ASP A 273 -8.38 -30.63 -22.32
C ASP A 273 -9.33 -30.23 -23.44
N THR A 274 -8.81 -30.22 -24.67
CA THR A 274 -9.50 -29.85 -25.92
C THR A 274 -9.50 -31.01 -26.92
N SER A 275 -9.21 -32.24 -26.46
CA SER A 275 -9.05 -33.41 -27.32
C SER A 275 -10.32 -33.84 -28.06
N LYS A 276 -11.51 -33.51 -27.53
CA LYS A 276 -12.82 -33.85 -28.10
C LYS A 276 -13.54 -32.58 -28.55
N LEU A 277 -13.52 -32.30 -29.85
CA LEU A 277 -14.13 -31.10 -30.46
C LEU A 277 -15.65 -30.99 -30.24
N GLU A 278 -16.33 -32.10 -29.96
CA GLU A 278 -17.78 -32.13 -29.72
C GLU A 278 -18.16 -31.85 -28.26
N LEU A 279 -17.20 -31.85 -27.34
CA LEU A 279 -17.42 -31.64 -25.92
C LEU A 279 -16.91 -30.27 -25.46
N PRO A 280 -17.47 -29.70 -24.38
CA PRO A 280 -16.88 -28.54 -23.72
C PRO A 280 -15.46 -28.82 -23.22
N GLU A 281 -14.64 -27.78 -23.21
CA GLU A 281 -13.27 -27.85 -22.69
C GLU A 281 -13.30 -28.20 -21.18
N ALA A 282 -12.48 -29.17 -20.78
CA ALA A 282 -12.45 -29.66 -19.39
C ALA A 282 -11.19 -29.17 -18.67
N VAL A 283 -11.35 -28.57 -17.48
CA VAL A 283 -10.22 -28.13 -16.66
C VAL A 283 -9.47 -29.35 -16.11
N VAL A 284 -8.17 -29.43 -16.37
CA VAL A 284 -7.29 -30.51 -15.91
C VAL A 284 -6.37 -30.05 -14.77
N PHE A 285 -5.95 -28.78 -14.79
CA PHE A 285 -5.05 -28.23 -13.77
C PHE A 285 -5.23 -26.72 -13.64
N GLN A 286 -4.99 -26.20 -12.43
CA GLN A 286 -4.94 -24.77 -12.16
C GLN A 286 -3.79 -24.40 -11.24
N ASP A 287 -3.18 -23.26 -11.54
CA ASP A 287 -2.16 -22.64 -10.72
C ASP A 287 -2.34 -21.14 -10.65
N SER A 288 -2.12 -20.57 -9.47
CA SER A 288 -2.45 -19.18 -9.19
C SER A 288 -1.32 -18.48 -8.44
N VAL A 289 -1.23 -17.16 -8.64
CA VAL A 289 -0.40 -16.27 -7.86
C VAL A 289 -1.26 -15.13 -7.30
N VAL A 290 -1.02 -14.75 -6.05
CA VAL A 290 -1.70 -13.63 -5.41
C VAL A 290 -0.76 -12.43 -5.31
N PHE A 291 -1.25 -11.28 -5.77
CA PHE A 291 -0.61 -9.99 -5.61
C PHE A 291 -1.35 -9.18 -4.54
N ARG A 292 -0.58 -8.45 -3.72
CA ARG A 292 -1.10 -7.32 -2.95
C ARG A 292 -0.75 -6.01 -3.62
N VAL A 293 -1.75 -5.17 -3.88
CA VAL A 293 -1.55 -3.79 -4.32
C VAL A 293 -0.92 -2.99 -3.17
N ALA A 294 0.17 -2.30 -3.47
CA ALA A 294 0.87 -1.45 -2.50
C ALA A 294 -0.07 -0.32 -2.04
N PRO A 295 -0.13 -0.05 -0.72
CA PRO A 295 -0.94 1.06 -0.21
C PRO A 295 -0.29 2.40 -0.51
N TRP A 296 -1.08 3.47 -0.51
CA TRP A 296 -0.57 4.84 -0.44
C TRP A 296 -0.13 5.15 1.00
N ILE A 297 1.05 5.77 1.16
CA ILE A 297 1.69 6.00 2.46
C ILE A 297 2.13 7.47 2.58
N MET A 298 1.71 8.13 3.66
CA MET A 298 2.12 9.51 4.00
C MET A 298 3.50 9.59 4.64
N THR A 299 4.12 10.77 4.60
CA THR A 299 5.41 11.02 5.26
C THR A 299 5.28 12.01 6.42
N PRO A 300 5.72 11.68 7.65
CA PRO A 300 5.66 12.61 8.76
C PRO A 300 6.73 13.70 8.63
N ASN A 301 6.49 14.85 9.26
CA ASN A 301 7.42 15.99 9.35
C ASN A 301 8.82 15.65 9.94
N THR A 302 9.00 14.46 10.50
CA THR A 302 10.29 13.94 10.98
C THR A 302 11.14 13.33 9.87
N GLN A 303 10.59 13.09 8.68
CA GLN A 303 11.33 12.58 7.53
C GLN A 303 12.21 13.65 6.89
N PRO A 304 13.36 13.28 6.29
CA PRO A 304 14.18 14.21 5.54
C PRO A 304 13.42 14.80 4.33
N PRO A 305 13.41 16.12 4.17
CA PRO A 305 12.68 16.81 3.13
C PRO A 305 13.45 16.76 1.81
N GLN A 306 12.71 16.76 0.70
CA GLN A 306 13.29 16.65 -0.64
C GLN A 306 12.92 17.85 -1.50
N GLU A 307 11.65 18.25 -1.47
CA GLU A 307 11.09 19.33 -2.28
C GLU A 307 10.11 20.18 -1.45
N VAL A 308 10.11 21.49 -1.68
CA VAL A 308 9.20 22.45 -1.05
C VAL A 308 8.36 23.11 -2.15
N TYR A 309 7.04 23.14 -1.95
CA TYR A 309 6.09 23.75 -2.87
C TYR A 309 5.53 25.04 -2.27
N VAL A 310 5.44 26.10 -3.05
CA VAL A 310 4.92 27.40 -2.60
C VAL A 310 4.26 28.17 -3.75
N CYS A 311 3.20 28.95 -3.47
CA CYS A 311 2.58 29.82 -4.46
C CYS A 311 3.26 31.21 -4.49
N SER A 312 3.46 31.76 -5.68
CA SER A 312 3.73 33.18 -5.88
C SER A 312 2.40 33.91 -6.04
N ILE A 313 2.18 34.99 -5.28
CA ILE A 313 0.99 35.84 -5.38
C ILE A 313 1.40 37.30 -5.17
N PHE A 314 0.51 38.22 -5.52
CA PHE A 314 0.72 39.65 -5.33
C PHE A 314 1.14 40.00 -3.89
N GLU A 315 2.21 40.82 -3.76
CA GLU A 315 2.78 41.30 -2.48
C GLU A 315 3.37 40.21 -1.55
N ASN A 316 3.76 39.04 -2.06
CA ASN A 316 4.38 37.96 -1.25
C ASN A 316 5.90 37.73 -1.45
N GLU A 317 6.60 38.65 -2.13
CA GLU A 317 7.99 38.43 -2.57
C GLU A 317 8.96 38.23 -1.41
N ASP A 318 8.77 38.96 -0.30
CA ASP A 318 9.63 38.82 0.88
C ASP A 318 9.43 37.48 1.61
N PHE A 319 8.21 36.92 1.55
CA PHE A 319 7.92 35.58 2.02
C PHE A 319 8.64 34.55 1.14
N LEU A 320 8.54 34.66 -0.20
CA LEU A 320 9.24 33.77 -1.13
C LEU A 320 10.77 33.83 -0.96
N LYS A 321 11.36 35.01 -0.75
CA LYS A 321 12.79 35.14 -0.44
C LYS A 321 13.18 34.34 0.81
N SER A 322 12.36 34.42 1.85
CA SER A 322 12.60 33.72 3.12
C SER A 322 12.49 32.20 2.97
N VAL A 323 11.45 31.71 2.27
CA VAL A 323 11.27 30.28 1.95
C VAL A 323 12.40 29.76 1.07
N THR A 324 12.83 30.55 0.09
CA THR A 324 13.95 30.20 -0.79
C THR A 324 15.24 30.02 0.00
N ALA A 325 15.57 30.97 0.88
CA ALA A 325 16.75 30.87 1.74
C ALA A 325 16.69 29.63 2.64
N LEU A 326 15.52 29.30 3.19
CA LEU A 326 15.32 28.10 4.01
C LEU A 326 15.51 26.81 3.20
N ALA A 327 14.88 26.71 2.02
CA ALA A 327 15.00 25.54 1.14
C ALA A 327 16.46 25.30 0.74
N MET A 328 17.20 26.38 0.44
CA MET A 328 18.64 26.32 0.18
C MET A 328 19.43 25.81 1.39
N GLN A 329 19.15 26.30 2.59
CA GLN A 329 19.81 25.85 3.82
C GLN A 329 19.56 24.37 4.11
N ALA A 330 18.35 23.90 3.83
CA ALA A 330 17.95 22.50 3.99
C ALA A 330 18.38 21.56 2.85
N ARG A 331 18.88 22.12 1.74
CA ARG A 331 19.23 21.38 0.51
C ARG A 331 18.04 20.70 -0.15
N CYS A 332 16.89 21.38 -0.16
CA CYS A 332 15.68 20.91 -0.82
C CYS A 332 15.49 21.62 -2.15
N LYS A 333 14.90 20.93 -3.12
CA LYS A 333 14.35 21.55 -4.33
C LYS A 333 13.22 22.51 -3.93
N LEU A 334 13.12 23.64 -4.60
CA LEU A 334 12.01 24.58 -4.43
C LEU A 334 11.22 24.64 -5.73
N THR A 335 9.91 24.46 -5.63
CA THR A 335 8.97 24.55 -6.75
C THR A 335 7.94 25.63 -6.44
N ILE A 336 7.89 26.64 -7.30
CA ILE A 336 7.02 27.80 -7.14
C ILE A 336 5.88 27.72 -8.16
N CYS A 337 4.63 27.73 -7.69
CA CYS A 337 3.44 27.82 -8.53
C CYS A 337 3.16 29.29 -8.84
N PRO A 338 3.20 29.72 -10.12
CA PRO A 338 2.98 31.11 -10.48
C PRO A 338 1.48 31.48 -10.45
N GLU A 339 1.18 32.79 -10.52
CA GLU A 339 -0.18 33.33 -10.40
C GLU A 339 -1.14 32.83 -11.48
N GLU A 340 -0.63 32.60 -12.70
CA GLU A 340 -1.43 32.12 -13.83
C GLU A 340 -1.96 30.70 -13.61
N GLU A 341 -1.38 29.95 -12.68
CA GLU A 341 -1.74 28.58 -12.37
C GLU A 341 -2.45 28.46 -11.03
N ASN A 342 -2.06 29.27 -10.03
CA ASN A 342 -2.69 29.21 -8.72
C ASN A 342 -4.04 29.94 -8.67
N MET A 343 -4.32 30.87 -9.60
CA MET A 343 -5.60 31.58 -9.66
C MET A 343 -5.97 32.27 -8.33
N ASP A 344 -5.00 32.99 -7.75
CA ASP A 344 -5.06 33.65 -6.43
C ASP A 344 -5.16 32.69 -5.23
N ASP A 345 -5.01 31.38 -5.45
CA ASP A 345 -5.05 30.38 -4.39
C ASP A 345 -3.66 30.12 -3.81
N GLN A 346 -3.42 30.73 -2.66
CA GLN A 346 -2.14 30.64 -1.96
C GLN A 346 -1.96 29.36 -1.11
N TRP A 347 -3.00 28.54 -0.97
CA TRP A 347 -3.04 27.45 0.01
C TRP A 347 -2.56 26.13 -0.59
N MET A 348 -1.28 26.06 -0.95
CA MET A 348 -0.66 24.85 -1.52
C MET A 348 -0.86 23.60 -0.64
N GLN A 349 -0.82 23.78 0.69
CA GLN A 349 -1.04 22.72 1.69
C GLN A 349 -2.44 22.11 1.63
N ASP A 350 -3.45 22.88 1.23
CA ASP A 350 -4.84 22.45 1.32
C ASP A 350 -5.26 21.56 0.15
N GLU A 351 -4.63 21.71 -1.01
CA GLU A 351 -5.04 21.04 -2.24
C GLU A 351 -4.44 19.64 -2.37
N MET A 352 -3.26 19.38 -1.81
CA MET A 352 -2.56 18.14 -2.07
C MET A 352 -1.68 17.67 -0.91
N GLU A 353 -1.49 16.35 -0.85
CA GLU A 353 -0.66 15.67 0.14
C GLU A 353 0.29 14.70 -0.58
N ILE A 354 1.58 14.77 -0.29
CA ILE A 354 2.58 13.96 -1.01
C ILE A 354 2.88 12.69 -0.21
N GLY A 355 2.40 11.56 -0.73
CA GLY A 355 2.73 10.23 -0.24
C GLY A 355 3.65 9.47 -1.19
N TYR A 356 3.76 8.16 -0.98
CA TYR A 356 4.50 7.26 -1.86
C TYR A 356 3.88 5.86 -1.91
N ILE A 357 4.26 5.10 -2.94
CA ILE A 357 4.02 3.67 -3.07
C ILE A 357 5.34 2.93 -3.22
N GLN A 358 5.39 1.69 -2.73
CA GLN A 358 6.63 0.92 -2.69
C GLN A 358 6.41 -0.56 -2.98
N ALA A 359 7.21 -1.08 -3.91
CA ALA A 359 7.37 -2.49 -4.18
C ALA A 359 8.87 -2.86 -4.14
N PRO A 360 9.23 -4.15 -4.08
CA PRO A 360 10.63 -4.58 -4.04
C PRO A 360 11.48 -4.13 -5.25
N HIS A 361 10.84 -3.83 -6.39
CA HIS A 361 11.50 -3.47 -7.64
C HIS A 361 11.48 -1.97 -7.94
N LYS A 362 10.56 -1.19 -7.34
CA LYS A 362 10.37 0.24 -7.63
C LYS A 362 9.69 0.97 -6.47
N THR A 363 9.97 2.26 -6.34
CA THR A 363 9.37 3.17 -5.36
C THR A 363 9.20 4.51 -6.04
N LEU A 364 8.03 5.13 -5.90
CA LEU A 364 7.74 6.44 -6.46
C LEU A 364 6.80 7.24 -5.56
N PRO A 365 6.94 8.57 -5.47
CA PRO A 365 5.99 9.46 -4.82
C PRO A 365 4.64 9.48 -5.55
N VAL A 366 3.56 9.67 -4.81
CA VAL A 366 2.19 9.77 -5.34
C VAL A 366 1.49 10.94 -4.66
N VAL A 367 1.07 11.94 -5.44
CA VAL A 367 0.26 13.04 -4.94
C VAL A 367 -1.18 12.55 -4.72
N PHE A 368 -1.66 12.73 -3.49
CA PHE A 368 -3.08 12.64 -3.19
C PHE A 368 -3.67 14.05 -3.36
N ASP A 369 -4.63 14.18 -4.26
CA ASP A 369 -5.30 15.43 -4.64
C ASP A 369 -6.67 15.52 -3.95
N SER A 370 -6.84 16.59 -3.17
CA SER A 370 -8.03 16.85 -2.36
C SER A 370 -9.23 17.21 -3.24
N PRO A 371 -10.46 16.82 -2.86
CA PRO A 371 -11.66 17.28 -3.54
C PRO A 371 -11.94 18.79 -3.33
N ARG A 372 -11.06 19.54 -2.63
CA ARG A 372 -11.15 20.98 -2.38
C ARG A 372 -11.43 21.80 -3.65
N ASN A 373 -10.79 21.46 -4.77
CA ASN A 373 -11.12 21.94 -6.12
C ASN A 373 -11.28 23.47 -6.24
N ARG A 374 -10.35 24.26 -5.67
CA ARG A 374 -10.33 25.72 -5.86
C ARG A 374 -9.35 26.14 -6.96
N GLY A 375 -8.54 27.18 -6.74
CA GLY A 375 -7.65 27.73 -7.76
C GLY A 375 -6.55 26.74 -8.15
N LEU A 376 -6.06 25.97 -7.18
CA LEU A 376 -4.99 24.99 -7.36
C LEU A 376 -5.41 23.64 -7.95
N LYS A 377 -6.69 23.41 -8.27
CA LYS A 377 -7.23 22.10 -8.71
C LYS A 377 -6.46 21.42 -9.86
N GLU A 378 -5.83 22.22 -10.73
CA GLU A 378 -5.10 21.70 -11.89
C GLU A 378 -3.62 21.44 -11.58
N PHE A 379 -3.10 21.95 -10.46
CA PHE A 379 -1.67 21.91 -10.12
C PHE A 379 -1.18 20.46 -9.89
N PRO A 380 -1.87 19.61 -9.09
CA PRO A 380 -1.46 18.21 -8.93
C PRO A 380 -1.38 17.45 -10.26
N ILE A 381 -2.35 17.66 -11.15
CA ILE A 381 -2.47 16.96 -12.44
C ILE A 381 -1.46 17.47 -13.48
N LYS A 382 -1.26 18.80 -13.56
CA LYS A 382 -0.45 19.40 -14.64
C LYS A 382 1.01 19.58 -14.28
N ARG A 383 1.34 19.74 -12.99
CA ARG A 383 2.70 20.11 -12.54
C ARG A 383 3.36 19.05 -11.69
N VAL A 384 2.60 18.29 -10.91
CA VAL A 384 3.16 17.30 -9.99
C VAL A 384 3.20 15.91 -10.64
N MET A 385 2.08 15.47 -11.19
CA MET A 385 1.99 14.21 -11.94
C MET A 385 2.90 14.22 -13.18
N GLY A 386 3.69 13.16 -13.32
CA GLY A 386 4.67 13.02 -14.38
C GLY A 386 5.44 11.72 -14.25
N PRO A 387 6.60 11.58 -14.93
CA PRO A 387 7.42 10.39 -14.84
C PRO A 387 7.90 10.15 -13.41
N ASP A 388 7.70 8.94 -12.89
CA ASP A 388 8.01 8.55 -11.50
C ASP A 388 7.31 9.43 -10.44
N PHE A 389 6.17 10.05 -10.76
CA PHE A 389 5.34 10.80 -9.81
C PHE A 389 3.85 10.54 -10.06
N GLY A 390 3.27 9.68 -9.22
CA GLY A 390 1.89 9.22 -9.35
C GLY A 390 0.84 10.23 -8.91
N TYR A 391 -0.40 10.00 -9.30
CA TYR A 391 -1.56 10.80 -8.95
C TYR A 391 -2.70 9.92 -8.40
N VAL A 392 -3.41 10.42 -7.39
CA VAL A 392 -4.65 9.80 -6.91
C VAL A 392 -5.58 10.88 -6.36
N THR A 393 -6.89 10.74 -6.54
CA THR A 393 -7.91 11.61 -5.93
C THR A 393 -9.12 10.79 -5.47
N ARG A 394 -9.90 11.33 -4.53
CA ARG A 394 -11.12 10.73 -3.96
C ARG A 394 -12.11 11.81 -3.55
N GLY A 395 -13.38 11.42 -3.41
CA GLY A 395 -14.46 12.32 -3.02
C GLY A 395 -15.18 12.99 -4.20
N PRO A 396 -16.21 13.80 -3.90
CA PRO A 396 -16.99 14.46 -4.93
C PRO A 396 -16.18 15.59 -5.58
N GLN A 397 -16.17 15.61 -6.91
CA GLN A 397 -15.47 16.65 -7.68
C GLN A 397 -16.29 17.95 -7.84
N THR A 398 -17.57 17.93 -7.46
CA THR A 398 -18.46 19.09 -7.50
C THR A 398 -19.41 19.09 -6.31
N GLY A 399 -19.34 20.12 -5.47
CA GLY A 399 -20.18 20.25 -4.28
C GLY A 399 -19.94 19.16 -3.22
N GLY A 400 -20.59 19.26 -2.06
CA GLY A 400 -20.48 18.24 -1.00
C GLY A 400 -19.13 18.18 -0.28
N VAL A 401 -18.31 19.23 -0.40
CA VAL A 401 -16.99 19.38 0.23
C VAL A 401 -17.06 20.45 1.31
N SER A 402 -16.39 20.23 2.42
CA SER A 402 -16.27 21.13 3.57
C SER A 402 -14.82 21.61 3.77
N GLY A 403 -14.60 22.53 4.70
CA GLY A 403 -13.25 22.95 5.07
C GLY A 403 -12.38 21.81 5.60
N LEU A 404 -12.97 20.75 6.16
CA LEU A 404 -12.25 19.60 6.72
C LEU A 404 -11.71 18.63 5.65
N ASP A 405 -12.07 18.84 4.38
CA ASP A 405 -11.56 18.06 3.24
C ASP A 405 -10.24 18.62 2.68
N SER A 406 -9.87 19.85 3.06
CA SER A 406 -8.55 20.40 2.76
C SER A 406 -7.46 19.61 3.48
N PHE A 407 -6.30 19.43 2.86
CA PHE A 407 -5.24 18.58 3.39
C PHE A 407 -4.34 19.24 4.46
N GLY A 408 -4.53 20.51 4.81
CA GLY A 408 -4.12 21.01 6.14
C GLY A 408 -4.80 20.26 7.30
N ASN A 409 -5.94 19.61 7.03
CA ASN A 409 -6.62 18.71 7.97
C ASN A 409 -6.16 17.25 7.89
N LEU A 410 -5.12 16.92 7.11
CA LEU A 410 -4.60 15.57 6.93
C LEU A 410 -3.10 15.52 7.23
N GLU A 411 -2.74 14.94 8.36
CA GLU A 411 -1.35 14.88 8.84
C GLU A 411 -0.97 13.43 9.18
N VAL A 412 0.30 13.19 9.48
CA VAL A 412 0.75 11.88 9.96
C VAL A 412 1.79 12.00 11.07
N SER A 413 1.63 11.17 12.10
CA SER A 413 2.59 11.08 13.20
C SER A 413 3.88 10.36 12.81
N PRO A 414 5.00 10.60 13.51
CA PRO A 414 6.19 9.77 13.39
C PRO A 414 5.93 8.31 13.80
N PRO A 415 6.86 7.37 13.52
CA PRO A 415 6.76 6.00 14.01
C PRO A 415 6.59 5.93 15.53
N VAL A 416 5.65 5.11 16.00
CA VAL A 416 5.31 4.97 17.42
C VAL A 416 5.01 3.53 17.80
N THR A 417 5.15 3.22 19.08
CA THR A 417 4.69 1.98 19.71
C THR A 417 3.64 2.32 20.76
N VAL A 418 2.49 1.65 20.71
CA VAL A 418 1.34 1.87 21.58
C VAL A 418 0.97 0.56 22.26
N GLY A 419 1.26 0.46 23.55
CA GLY A 419 1.25 -0.84 24.24
C GLY A 419 2.20 -1.81 23.54
N ASP A 420 1.69 -2.98 23.14
CA ASP A 420 2.46 -4.02 22.43
C ASP A 420 2.43 -3.87 20.90
N LYS A 421 1.72 -2.86 20.36
CA LYS A 421 1.55 -2.69 18.92
C LYS A 421 2.48 -1.61 18.37
N GLU A 422 3.31 -2.00 17.41
CA GLU A 422 4.17 -1.09 16.67
C GLU A 422 3.45 -0.52 15.44
N TYR A 423 3.62 0.78 15.21
CA TYR A 423 3.20 1.51 14.03
C TYR A 423 4.45 2.10 13.37
N PRO A 424 5.20 1.29 12.58
CA PRO A 424 6.52 1.67 12.08
C PRO A 424 6.48 2.77 11.01
N LEU A 425 5.30 3.05 10.45
CA LEU A 425 5.06 4.13 9.47
C LEU A 425 4.28 5.30 10.10
N GLY A 426 4.16 5.30 11.42
CA GLY A 426 3.31 6.23 12.16
C GLY A 426 1.82 5.96 11.97
N ARG A 427 1.02 6.94 12.41
CA ARG A 427 -0.44 6.93 12.28
C ARG A 427 -0.96 8.22 11.67
N ILE A 428 -1.82 8.10 10.66
CA ILE A 428 -2.50 9.25 10.04
C ILE A 428 -3.39 9.93 11.07
N LEU A 429 -3.43 11.26 11.04
CA LEU A 429 -4.21 12.12 11.91
C LEU A 429 -5.06 13.03 11.03
N PHE A 430 -6.37 13.05 11.23
CA PHE A 430 -7.23 14.03 10.56
C PHE A 430 -8.29 14.54 11.51
N GLY A 431 -8.71 15.78 11.30
CA GLY A 431 -9.68 16.44 12.16
C GLY A 431 -11.12 16.13 11.81
N ASP A 432 -11.94 16.07 12.85
CA ASP A 432 -13.35 15.71 12.84
C ASP A 432 -14.10 16.52 13.90
N SER A 433 -15.42 16.37 13.93
CA SER A 433 -16.26 16.85 15.03
C SER A 433 -16.27 15.88 16.22
N CYS A 434 -16.64 16.35 17.42
CA CYS A 434 -16.76 15.48 18.59
C CYS A 434 -17.90 14.46 18.46
N TYR A 435 -18.99 14.85 17.79
CA TYR A 435 -20.16 14.04 17.53
C TYR A 435 -20.96 14.65 16.37
N PRO A 436 -21.68 13.81 15.59
CA PRO A 436 -22.49 14.31 14.48
C PRO A 436 -23.66 15.15 14.98
N SER A 437 -23.83 16.33 14.39
CA SER A 437 -24.91 17.28 14.63
C SER A 437 -25.30 18.00 13.33
N SER A 438 -26.33 18.84 13.36
CA SER A 438 -26.72 19.62 12.16
C SER A 438 -25.63 20.59 11.69
N ASP A 439 -24.77 21.02 12.61
CA ASP A 439 -23.79 22.08 12.39
C ASP A 439 -22.34 21.54 12.41
N SER A 440 -22.17 20.24 12.59
CA SER A 440 -20.85 19.60 12.60
C SER A 440 -20.31 19.43 11.20
N ARG A 441 -18.99 19.55 11.07
CA ARG A 441 -18.27 19.17 9.85
C ARG A 441 -17.47 17.91 10.11
N GLU A 442 -17.31 17.12 9.07
CA GLU A 442 -16.48 15.91 9.05
C GLU A 442 -15.73 15.88 7.71
N MET A 443 -14.56 15.26 7.67
CA MET A 443 -13.91 14.92 6.39
C MET A 443 -14.83 13.97 5.61
N HIS A 444 -14.93 14.12 4.30
CA HIS A 444 -15.81 13.32 3.47
C HIS A 444 -15.51 11.82 3.58
N GLN A 445 -16.57 10.99 3.67
CA GLN A 445 -16.43 9.56 3.94
C GLN A 445 -15.49 8.84 2.96
N ALA A 446 -15.54 9.19 1.67
CA ALA A 446 -14.65 8.62 0.65
C ALA A 446 -13.14 8.81 0.95
N LEU A 447 -12.75 9.91 1.61
CA LEU A 447 -11.37 10.14 2.04
C LEU A 447 -11.04 9.27 3.25
N GLN A 448 -11.93 9.25 4.26
CA GLN A 448 -11.75 8.43 5.47
C GLN A 448 -11.63 6.94 5.14
N ASP A 449 -12.49 6.47 4.23
CA ASP A 449 -12.55 5.12 3.71
C ASP A 449 -11.26 4.74 2.99
N PHE A 450 -10.82 5.59 2.06
CA PHE A 450 -9.57 5.41 1.34
C PHE A 450 -8.38 5.32 2.30
N LEU A 451 -8.22 6.27 3.22
CA LEU A 451 -7.12 6.31 4.18
C LEU A 451 -7.13 5.08 5.10
N SER A 452 -8.30 4.62 5.52
CA SER A 452 -8.44 3.42 6.35
C SER A 452 -8.11 2.13 5.59
N ALA A 453 -8.49 2.04 4.31
CA ALA A 453 -8.25 0.89 3.46
C ALA A 453 -6.75 0.63 3.19
N GLN A 454 -5.91 1.66 3.32
CA GLN A 454 -4.45 1.53 3.22
C GLN A 454 -3.84 0.69 4.35
N GLN A 455 -4.53 0.59 5.50
CA GLN A 455 -4.21 -0.21 6.70
C GLN A 455 -2.92 0.17 7.45
N VAL A 456 -1.85 0.50 6.75
CA VAL A 456 -0.48 0.54 7.29
C VAL A 456 -0.19 1.75 8.20
N GLN A 457 -1.00 2.81 8.12
CA GLN A 457 -0.92 3.99 8.98
C GLN A 457 -2.21 4.22 9.80
N ALA A 458 -3.11 3.24 9.86
CA ALA A 458 -4.27 3.15 10.76
C ALA A 458 -4.78 4.49 11.36
N PRO A 459 -5.57 5.27 10.59
CA PRO A 459 -5.92 6.65 10.91
C PRO A 459 -6.55 6.88 12.30
N VAL A 460 -6.36 8.09 12.84
CA VAL A 460 -6.95 8.57 14.10
C VAL A 460 -7.68 9.89 13.82
N LYS A 461 -8.96 9.92 14.19
CA LYS A 461 -9.79 11.13 14.16
C LYS A 461 -9.45 12.01 15.36
N LEU A 462 -9.15 13.28 15.12
CA LEU A 462 -8.92 14.31 16.13
C LEU A 462 -10.09 15.29 16.16
N TYR A 463 -10.21 16.10 17.21
CA TYR A 463 -11.23 17.13 17.28
C TYR A 463 -10.68 18.47 16.76
N SER A 464 -11.03 18.83 15.51
CA SER A 464 -10.63 20.10 14.89
C SER A 464 -11.82 21.02 14.62
N ASP A 465 -13.06 20.51 14.65
CA ASP A 465 -14.24 21.28 14.23
C ASP A 465 -14.50 22.51 15.12
N TRP A 466 -13.86 22.65 16.29
CA TRP A 466 -13.92 23.89 17.09
C TRP A 466 -13.22 25.10 16.43
N LEU A 467 -12.32 24.88 15.47
CA LEU A 467 -11.66 25.92 14.67
C LEU A 467 -12.54 26.38 13.51
N THR A 468 -12.43 27.66 13.13
CA THR A 468 -13.17 28.20 11.99
C THR A 468 -12.76 27.53 10.69
N VAL A 469 -11.46 27.37 10.45
CA VAL A 469 -10.94 26.64 9.29
C VAL A 469 -11.15 25.13 9.51
N GLY A 470 -10.75 24.63 10.68
CA GLY A 470 -11.09 23.27 11.11
C GLY A 470 -10.00 22.25 10.82
N HIS A 471 -8.74 22.67 10.79
CA HIS A 471 -7.60 21.84 10.42
C HIS A 471 -6.78 21.43 11.65
N VAL A 472 -6.09 20.29 11.54
CA VAL A 472 -5.24 19.79 12.63
C VAL A 472 -3.90 20.52 12.72
N ASP A 473 -3.34 20.95 11.59
CA ASP A 473 -2.09 21.71 11.52
C ASP A 473 -2.15 23.04 12.31
N GLU A 474 -3.37 23.56 12.55
CA GLU A 474 -3.62 24.75 13.35
C GLU A 474 -3.33 24.58 14.84
N PHE A 475 -3.20 23.36 15.37
CA PHE A 475 -2.96 23.19 16.81
C PHE A 475 -1.94 22.11 17.16
N LEU A 476 -1.50 21.31 16.19
CA LEU A 476 -0.46 20.31 16.39
C LEU A 476 0.58 20.32 15.29
N SER A 477 1.78 19.86 15.62
CA SER A 477 2.79 19.50 14.63
C SER A 477 3.88 18.63 15.28
N PHE A 478 4.72 17.97 14.48
CA PHE A 478 5.84 17.17 14.97
C PHE A 478 7.19 17.77 14.56
N VAL A 479 8.20 17.62 15.42
CA VAL A 479 9.60 17.93 15.09
C VAL A 479 10.51 16.77 15.45
N PRO A 480 11.57 16.49 14.65
CA PRO A 480 12.58 15.54 15.03
C PRO A 480 13.34 16.04 16.26
N ALA A 481 13.72 15.11 17.14
CA ALA A 481 14.49 15.38 18.34
C ALA A 481 15.55 14.28 18.51
N PRO A 482 16.77 14.60 18.99
CA PRO A 482 17.86 13.63 19.08
C PRO A 482 17.68 12.61 20.22
N ASP A 483 16.67 12.78 21.07
CA ASP A 483 16.44 11.99 22.29
C ASP A 483 15.04 11.35 22.31
N ARG A 484 14.82 10.50 23.33
CA ARG A 484 13.54 9.79 23.57
C ARG A 484 13.08 9.00 22.35
N LYS A 485 11.89 9.29 21.85
CA LYS A 485 11.27 8.63 20.69
C LYS A 485 11.77 9.18 19.34
N GLY A 486 12.76 10.07 19.34
CA GLY A 486 13.27 10.69 18.11
C GLY A 486 12.48 11.92 17.64
N PHE A 487 11.48 12.36 18.41
CA PHE A 487 10.62 13.49 18.07
C PHE A 487 10.01 14.19 19.29
N ARG A 488 9.33 15.32 19.04
CA ARG A 488 8.38 15.98 19.95
C ARG A 488 7.09 16.32 19.23
N LEU A 489 5.98 16.14 19.94
CA LEU A 489 4.69 16.72 19.58
C LEU A 489 4.67 18.16 20.09
N LEU A 490 4.37 19.11 19.21
CA LEU A 490 4.13 20.49 19.58
C LEU A 490 2.61 20.70 19.64
N LEU A 491 2.09 21.29 20.72
CA LEU A 491 0.68 21.64 20.85
C LEU A 491 0.48 23.12 21.17
N ALA A 492 -0.52 23.75 20.53
CA ALA A 492 -0.93 25.10 20.87
C ALA A 492 -1.38 25.18 22.32
N SER A 493 -0.94 26.20 23.07
CA SER A 493 -1.35 26.36 24.46
C SER A 493 -1.63 27.81 24.81
N PRO A 494 -2.92 28.19 24.91
CA PRO A 494 -3.32 29.45 25.50
C PRO A 494 -2.79 29.66 26.91
N ARG A 495 -2.74 28.63 27.74
CA ARG A 495 -2.23 28.63 29.12
C ARG A 495 -0.77 29.02 29.15
N SER A 496 0.05 28.44 28.27
CA SER A 496 1.45 28.82 28.12
C SER A 496 1.60 30.30 27.74
N CYS A 497 0.74 30.82 26.86
CA CYS A 497 0.75 32.24 26.47
C CYS A 497 0.30 33.17 27.59
N TYR A 498 -0.79 32.85 28.30
CA TYR A 498 -1.24 33.62 29.45
C TYR A 498 -0.21 33.64 30.58
N LYS A 499 0.47 32.50 30.83
CA LYS A 499 1.56 32.42 31.80
C LYS A 499 2.70 33.36 31.41
N LEU A 500 3.18 33.28 30.17
CA LEU A 500 4.24 34.15 29.65
C LEU A 500 3.86 35.64 29.79
N PHE A 501 2.65 36.01 29.38
CA PHE A 501 2.19 37.41 29.50
C PHE A 501 2.06 37.87 30.94
N GLN A 502 1.63 36.98 31.86
CA GLN A 502 1.56 37.30 33.28
C GLN A 502 2.95 37.52 33.88
N GLU A 503 3.93 36.67 33.55
CA GLU A 503 5.34 36.84 33.94
C GLU A 503 5.89 38.18 33.45
N GLN A 504 5.68 38.50 32.17
CA GLN A 504 6.10 39.79 31.60
C GLN A 504 5.41 40.99 32.26
N GLN A 505 4.12 40.88 32.62
CA GLN A 505 3.44 41.93 33.38
C GLN A 505 4.07 42.12 34.77
N ASN A 506 4.39 41.02 35.46
CA ASN A 506 4.99 41.04 36.80
C ASN A 506 6.40 41.65 36.78
N GLU A 507 7.14 41.47 35.68
CA GLU A 507 8.45 42.08 35.42
C GLU A 507 8.38 43.57 35.02
N GLY A 508 7.18 44.16 34.96
CA GLY A 508 6.96 45.57 34.64
C GLY A 508 6.73 45.85 33.15
N HIS A 509 6.66 44.82 32.30
CA HIS A 509 6.44 44.94 30.86
C HIS A 509 4.97 44.91 30.43
N GLY A 510 4.03 45.18 31.36
CA GLY A 510 2.59 45.15 31.07
C GLY A 510 2.12 46.13 29.98
N ASP A 511 2.88 47.20 29.72
CA ASP A 511 2.60 48.18 28.65
C ASP A 511 3.18 47.81 27.27
N ALA A 512 3.89 46.68 27.15
CA ALA A 512 4.41 46.17 25.88
C ALA A 512 3.28 45.90 24.87
N LEU A 513 3.47 46.33 23.63
CA LEU A 513 2.49 46.31 22.54
C LEU A 513 2.62 45.07 21.61
N LEU A 514 1.62 44.19 21.62
CA LEU A 514 1.44 43.23 20.53
C LEU A 514 1.11 43.98 19.23
N PHE A 515 1.51 43.38 18.10
CA PHE A 515 1.33 43.92 16.75
C PHE A 515 2.04 45.27 16.50
N GLN A 516 3.07 45.59 17.30
CA GLN A 516 3.96 46.71 17.00
C GLN A 516 4.48 46.61 15.56
N GLY A 517 4.75 47.73 14.89
CA GLY A 517 5.29 47.72 13.51
C GLY A 517 4.31 47.31 12.40
N ILE A 518 3.13 46.76 12.71
CA ILE A 518 2.11 46.42 11.71
C ILE A 518 1.18 47.61 11.49
N LYS A 519 1.17 48.15 10.26
CA LYS A 519 0.25 49.24 9.87
C LYS A 519 -1.18 48.72 9.76
N LYS A 520 -2.17 49.59 10.01
CA LYS A 520 -3.63 49.26 9.95
C LYS A 520 -4.08 48.14 10.90
N LYS A 521 -3.31 47.84 11.95
CA LYS A 521 -3.69 46.90 13.01
C LYS A 521 -3.71 47.59 14.37
N ASN A 522 -4.76 47.35 15.15
CA ASN A 522 -4.86 47.88 16.51
C ASN A 522 -3.84 47.18 17.41
N GLN A 523 -2.88 47.96 17.92
CA GLN A 523 -1.91 47.48 18.89
C GLN A 523 -2.58 47.23 20.23
N GLN A 524 -2.17 46.15 20.91
CA GLN A 524 -2.75 45.77 22.19
C GLN A 524 -1.67 45.57 23.24
N LYS A 525 -1.86 46.17 24.41
CA LYS A 525 -0.93 46.02 25.53
C LYS A 525 -1.12 44.67 26.21
N ILE A 526 -0.04 44.06 26.70
CA ILE A 526 -0.09 42.84 27.51
C ILE A 526 -1.13 42.95 28.63
N LYS A 527 -1.09 44.04 29.40
CA LYS A 527 -2.03 44.27 30.52
C LYS A 527 -3.49 44.30 30.09
N ASN A 528 -3.78 44.82 28.90
CA ASN A 528 -5.14 44.90 28.37
C ASN A 528 -5.64 43.50 27.96
N ILE A 529 -4.77 42.69 27.35
CA ILE A 529 -5.06 41.30 26.99
C ILE A 529 -5.35 40.48 28.25
N LEU A 530 -4.50 40.61 29.29
CA LEU A 530 -4.65 39.90 30.54
C LEU A 530 -5.95 40.26 31.28
N SER A 531 -6.38 41.52 31.19
CA SER A 531 -7.62 42.03 31.79
C SER A 531 -8.90 41.74 30.98
N ASN A 532 -8.78 41.27 29.74
CA ASN A 532 -9.93 40.98 28.89
C ASN A 532 -10.55 39.61 29.28
N THR A 533 -11.63 39.64 30.04
CA THR A 533 -12.31 38.45 30.56
C THR A 533 -12.91 37.59 29.44
N THR A 534 -13.56 38.21 28.45
CA THR A 534 -14.14 37.49 27.29
C THR A 534 -13.08 36.73 26.50
N LEU A 535 -11.94 37.37 26.21
CA LEU A 535 -10.84 36.69 25.52
C LEU A 535 -10.27 35.53 26.35
N ARG A 536 -10.21 35.69 27.67
CA ARG A 536 -9.78 34.62 28.58
C ARG A 536 -10.77 33.45 28.60
N GLU A 537 -12.07 33.71 28.58
CA GLU A 537 -13.11 32.67 28.47
C GLU A 537 -13.03 31.92 27.15
N HIS A 538 -12.88 32.63 26.02
CA HIS A 538 -12.64 32.03 24.71
C HIS A 538 -11.45 31.06 24.73
N ASN A 539 -10.32 31.52 25.28
CA ASN A 539 -9.10 30.70 25.34
C ASN A 539 -9.19 29.57 26.36
N SER A 540 -9.98 29.71 27.43
CA SER A 540 -10.26 28.62 28.36
C SER A 540 -11.13 27.53 27.73
N PHE A 541 -12.01 27.89 26.79
CA PHE A 541 -12.70 26.91 25.94
C PHE A 541 -11.72 26.23 24.98
N VAL A 542 -10.90 27.00 24.26
CA VAL A 542 -9.91 26.45 23.33
C VAL A 542 -8.91 25.52 24.01
N GLU A 543 -8.41 25.86 25.20
CA GLU A 543 -7.52 24.97 25.97
C GLU A 543 -8.18 23.61 26.21
N ARG A 544 -9.46 23.58 26.59
CA ARG A 544 -10.19 22.32 26.80
C ARG A 544 -10.30 21.50 25.51
N CYS A 545 -10.48 22.14 24.36
CA CYS A 545 -10.50 21.46 23.06
C CYS A 545 -9.11 20.87 22.74
N ILE A 546 -8.03 21.59 23.05
CA ILE A 546 -6.67 21.10 22.82
C ILE A 546 -6.31 20.00 23.82
N ASP A 547 -6.68 20.13 25.09
CA ASP A 547 -6.46 19.12 26.14
C ASP A 547 -7.19 17.81 25.82
N TRP A 548 -8.41 17.89 25.25
CA TRP A 548 -9.10 16.71 24.73
C TRP A 548 -8.27 15.98 23.67
N ASN A 549 -7.72 16.72 22.70
CA ASN A 549 -6.83 16.17 21.69
C ASN A 549 -5.50 15.68 22.28
N ARG A 550 -4.96 16.35 23.29
CA ARG A 550 -3.73 15.95 23.99
C ARG A 550 -3.88 14.56 24.57
N GLU A 551 -4.96 14.30 25.30
CA GLU A 551 -5.20 12.98 25.92
C GLU A 551 -5.50 11.90 24.87
N LEU A 552 -6.21 12.27 23.79
CA LEU A 552 -6.42 11.40 22.64
C LEU A 552 -5.10 11.03 21.96
N LEU A 553 -4.24 11.99 21.65
CA LEU A 553 -2.92 11.77 21.04
C LEU A 553 -2.02 10.95 21.95
N LYS A 554 -1.99 11.24 23.26
CA LYS A 554 -1.25 10.43 24.25
C LYS A 554 -1.69 8.98 24.24
N ARG A 555 -3.01 8.73 24.20
CA ARG A 555 -3.55 7.37 24.14
C ARG A 555 -3.22 6.68 22.81
N GLU A 556 -3.52 7.32 21.68
CA GLU A 556 -3.47 6.69 20.36
C GLU A 556 -2.05 6.59 19.77
N LEU A 557 -1.10 7.37 20.28
CA LEU A 557 0.31 7.39 19.89
C LEU A 557 1.26 6.97 21.03
N GLY A 558 0.72 6.59 22.19
CA GLY A 558 1.48 6.13 23.36
C GLY A 558 2.42 7.19 23.94
N LEU A 559 2.08 8.48 23.84
CA LEU A 559 2.96 9.58 24.27
C LEU A 559 2.89 9.83 25.77
N ALA A 560 4.02 10.24 26.34
CA ALA A 560 4.08 10.84 27.67
C ALA A 560 4.10 12.37 27.57
N GLU A 561 3.80 13.07 28.67
CA GLU A 561 3.98 14.55 28.79
C GLU A 561 5.37 15.00 28.34
N SER A 562 6.34 14.14 28.62
CA SER A 562 7.72 14.26 28.21
C SER A 562 7.87 14.49 26.69
N ASP A 563 7.05 13.85 25.88
CA ASP A 563 7.14 13.91 24.42
C ASP A 563 6.46 15.16 23.84
N ILE A 564 5.85 15.99 24.68
CA ILE A 564 5.02 17.13 24.27
C ILE A 564 5.67 18.45 24.69
N ILE A 565 5.63 19.44 23.80
CA ILE A 565 6.03 20.82 24.07
C ILE A 565 4.85 21.73 23.77
N ASP A 566 4.42 22.48 24.78
CA ASP A 566 3.36 23.49 24.65
C ASP A 566 3.93 24.79 24.07
N ILE A 567 3.46 25.23 22.90
CA ILE A 567 3.87 26.54 22.34
C ILE A 567 2.80 27.60 22.66
N PRO A 568 3.21 28.76 23.21
CA PRO A 568 2.32 29.89 23.50
C PRO A 568 1.49 30.34 22.28
N GLN A 569 0.18 30.13 22.30
CA GLN A 569 -0.70 30.55 21.21
C GLN A 569 -2.05 31.02 21.75
N LEU A 570 -2.56 32.17 21.27
CA LEU A 570 -3.90 32.65 21.61
C LEU A 570 -4.85 32.55 20.43
N PHE A 571 -6.13 32.42 20.77
CA PHE A 571 -7.26 32.36 19.87
C PHE A 571 -8.33 33.38 20.27
N LYS A 572 -9.30 33.59 19.39
CA LYS A 572 -10.53 34.33 19.65
C LYS A 572 -11.69 33.58 18.99
N LEU A 573 -12.84 33.53 19.65
CA LEU A 573 -14.04 33.03 19.01
C LEU A 573 -14.69 34.14 18.17
N LYS A 574 -15.21 33.76 17.00
CA LYS A 574 -15.95 34.62 16.08
C LYS A 574 -17.36 34.05 15.84
N GLU A 575 -17.89 34.20 14.62
CA GLU A 575 -19.16 33.65 14.17
C GLU A 575 -19.26 32.16 14.50
N PHE A 576 -20.48 31.72 14.84
CA PHE A 576 -20.77 30.34 15.22
C PHE A 576 -19.94 29.80 16.40
N SER A 577 -19.32 30.69 17.20
CA SER A 577 -18.44 30.34 18.32
C SER A 577 -17.24 29.45 17.93
N LYS A 578 -16.77 29.54 16.69
CA LYS A 578 -15.57 28.85 16.20
C LYS A 578 -14.32 29.72 16.41
N ALA A 579 -13.18 29.07 16.63
CA ALA A 579 -11.93 29.72 16.98
C ALA A 579 -11.11 30.13 15.75
N GLU A 580 -10.55 31.34 15.81
CA GLU A 580 -9.49 31.81 14.91
C GLU A 580 -8.26 32.18 15.72
N ALA A 581 -7.08 32.07 15.11
CA ALA A 581 -5.84 32.55 15.71
C ALA A 581 -5.92 34.06 16.05
N PHE A 582 -5.52 34.42 17.27
CA PHE A 582 -5.50 35.82 17.72
C PHE A 582 -4.31 36.58 17.14
N PHE A 583 -3.17 35.90 17.04
CA PHE A 583 -1.96 36.29 16.31
C PHE A 583 -1.50 35.12 15.43
N PRO A 584 -0.63 35.33 14.41
CA PRO A 584 -0.20 34.30 13.47
C PRO A 584 0.19 32.99 14.16
N ASN A 585 -0.31 31.89 13.63
CA ASN A 585 -0.21 30.62 14.31
C ASN A 585 1.20 30.06 14.17
N MET A 586 1.87 29.81 15.29
CA MET A 586 3.24 29.31 15.25
C MET A 586 3.33 27.82 14.89
N PHE A 587 2.23 27.13 14.57
CA PHE A 587 2.22 25.69 14.29
C PHE A 587 2.20 25.34 12.80
N SER A 588 1.48 26.11 11.97
CA SER A 588 1.44 26.00 10.51
C SER A 588 2.77 26.47 9.89
N GLN A 589 3.82 25.67 10.07
CA GLN A 589 5.20 25.99 9.70
C GLN A 589 5.70 25.04 8.61
N ALA A 590 6.34 25.58 7.56
CA ALA A 590 7.20 24.78 6.70
C ALA A 590 8.45 24.34 7.49
N ARG A 591 8.70 23.03 7.56
CA ARG A 591 9.81 22.48 8.36
C ARG A 591 10.76 21.64 7.52
N LEU A 592 12.05 21.94 7.70
CA LEU A 592 13.13 21.23 7.02
C LEU A 592 14.21 20.86 8.06
N PRO A 593 14.40 19.58 8.41
CA PRO A 593 15.47 19.15 9.31
C PRO A 593 16.87 19.51 8.81
N SER A 594 17.78 19.75 9.75
CA SER A 594 19.20 20.03 9.46
C SER A 594 19.91 18.77 8.93
N ALA A 595 20.29 18.76 7.65
CA ALA A 595 21.14 17.71 7.08
C ALA A 595 22.53 17.71 7.75
N GLY A 596 23.00 16.51 8.13
CA GLY A 596 24.11 16.31 9.07
C GLY A 596 25.40 17.10 8.79
N MET A 597 25.81 17.88 9.80
CA MET A 597 27.19 18.26 10.08
C MET A 597 27.41 18.23 11.60
N LYS A 598 28.61 17.79 12.00
CA LYS A 598 29.05 17.69 13.40
C LYS A 598 28.91 19.05 14.10
N VAL A 599 28.27 19.01 15.28
CA VAL A 599 28.35 19.92 16.45
C VAL A 599 28.48 21.42 16.13
N ASP A 600 27.44 22.16 16.52
CA ASP A 600 27.25 23.63 16.47
C ASP A 600 26.39 24.18 15.32
N ALA A 601 25.09 23.84 15.29
CA ALA A 601 24.06 24.70 14.68
C ALA A 601 22.66 24.36 15.19
N GLN A 602 21.88 25.38 15.54
CA GLN A 602 20.48 25.30 15.99
C GLN A 602 19.55 24.69 14.91
N PRO A 603 18.47 23.99 15.29
CA PRO A 603 17.46 23.52 14.33
C PRO A 603 16.78 24.70 13.63
N GLY A 604 16.77 24.69 12.30
CA GLY A 604 16.01 25.64 11.48
C GLY A 604 14.52 25.33 11.60
N THR A 605 13.77 26.21 12.25
CA THR A 605 12.31 26.14 12.40
C THR A 605 11.76 27.48 11.91
N VAL A 606 10.93 27.48 10.86
CA VAL A 606 10.30 28.73 10.39
C VAL A 606 8.99 28.92 11.14
N ALA A 607 9.03 29.70 12.21
CA ALA A 607 7.81 30.25 12.78
C ALA A 607 7.25 31.33 11.86
N GLN A 608 5.93 31.32 11.63
CA GLN A 608 5.23 32.54 11.24
C GLN A 608 5.55 33.58 12.32
N ALA A 609 6.28 34.64 11.94
CA ALA A 609 6.90 35.53 12.91
C ALA A 609 5.85 36.20 13.82
N CYS A 610 5.77 35.76 15.08
CA CYS A 610 5.24 36.61 16.15
C CYS A 610 6.26 37.73 16.36
N ASN A 611 5.86 38.97 16.05
CA ASN A 611 6.75 40.13 16.03
C ASN A 611 7.57 40.25 17.35
N PRO A 612 8.88 39.95 17.35
CA PRO A 612 9.69 39.91 18.58
C PRO A 612 10.10 41.30 19.10
N SER A 613 9.74 42.37 18.41
CA SER A 613 10.31 43.71 18.66
C SER A 613 9.82 44.41 19.92
N THR A 614 8.90 43.81 20.68
CA THR A 614 8.24 44.50 21.78
C THR A 614 8.98 44.48 23.13
N LEU A 615 9.86 43.49 23.35
CA LEU A 615 10.46 43.23 24.68
C LEU A 615 11.99 43.31 24.71
N GLY A 616 12.59 44.10 23.81
CA GLY A 616 14.03 44.39 23.89
C GLY A 616 14.94 43.21 23.56
N GLY A 617 14.59 42.39 22.56
CA GLY A 617 15.47 41.33 22.04
C GLY A 617 16.70 41.92 21.36
N ARG A 618 17.82 41.97 22.10
CA ARG A 618 19.18 41.96 21.52
C ARG A 618 19.55 40.50 21.20
N ASP A 619 20.03 40.27 19.99
CA ASP A 619 20.89 39.14 19.59
C ASP A 619 20.43 37.72 19.95
N GLY A 620 19.32 37.25 19.37
CA GLY A 620 19.16 35.83 19.02
C GLY A 620 19.39 34.80 20.15
N ARG A 621 19.09 35.13 21.40
CA ARG A 621 19.21 34.21 22.55
C ARG A 621 17.90 34.15 23.33
N ILE A 622 17.21 33.02 23.22
CA ILE A 622 16.28 32.57 24.27
C ILE A 622 17.16 32.06 25.41
N THR A 623 17.28 32.83 26.48
CA THR A 623 18.03 32.41 27.67
C THR A 623 17.22 31.38 28.46
N ARG A 624 17.89 30.32 28.90
CA ARG A 624 17.35 29.25 29.76
C ARG A 624 16.68 29.87 31.00
N SER A 625 15.52 29.33 31.39
CA SER A 625 15.03 29.46 32.76
C SER A 625 16.08 28.85 33.69
N GLY A 626 16.68 29.69 34.53
CA GLY A 626 17.61 29.25 35.55
C GLY A 626 16.85 28.54 36.66
N ASP A 627 16.69 27.23 36.53
CA ASP A 627 16.39 26.34 37.65
C ASP A 627 17.74 25.81 38.17
N ARG A 628 18.29 26.53 39.15
CA ARG A 628 19.37 26.03 40.01
C ARG A 628 18.76 25.90 41.38
N ASP A 629 18.31 24.69 41.71
CA ASP A 629 18.31 24.18 43.09
C ASP A 629 17.96 22.68 43.08
N HIS A 630 18.99 21.83 43.03
CA HIS A 630 19.02 20.53 43.71
C HIS A 630 20.48 20.16 43.99
N PRO A 631 20.89 19.98 45.27
CA PRO A 631 22.19 19.43 45.62
C PRO A 631 22.12 17.90 45.73
N GLY A 632 23.14 17.21 45.20
CA GLY A 632 23.41 15.79 45.44
C GLY A 632 23.29 14.91 44.20
#